data_AF-A0AAP7DK24-F1
#
_entry.id   AF-A0AAP7DK24-F1
#
_cell.length_a   1.000
_cell.length_b   1.000
_cell.length_c   1.000
_cell.angle_alpha   90.00
_cell.angle_beta   90.00
_cell.angle_gamma   90.00
#
_symmetry.space_group_name_H-M   'P 1'
#
loop_
_entity.id
_entity.type
_entity.pdbx_description
1 polymer ?
#
loop_
_entity_poly.entity_id
_entity_poly.type
_entity_poly.pdbx_seq_one_letter_code
_entity_poly.pdbx_strand_id
1 'polypeptide(L)'
;MTIHKSKGLEYKTIIFLGLEDAAFFRFTDQREEDTAAFFVALSRAKNTLHFTFSKVRPFGRFSNQDRKIIADFYQALHDSGVVESKNHATSLEVIM
;
A
#
# COMPACT_ATOMS: atom_id res chain seq x y z
N MET A 1 10.24 -6.72 -5.25
CA MET A 1 9.79 -7.96 -4.56
C MET A 1 8.29 -7.83 -4.29
N THR A 2 7.52 -8.92 -4.35
CA THR A 2 6.10 -8.91 -3.96
C THR A 2 5.93 -9.11 -2.45
N ILE A 3 4.76 -8.75 -1.90
CA ILE A 3 4.44 -8.99 -0.48
C ILE A 3 4.67 -10.46 -0.11
N HIS A 4 4.15 -11.40 -0.91
CA HIS A 4 4.31 -12.84 -0.65
C HIS A 4 5.78 -13.27 -0.59
N LYS A 5 6.64 -12.74 -1.47
CA LYS A 5 8.08 -13.05 -1.48
C LYS A 5 8.84 -12.42 -0.31
N SER A 6 8.26 -11.41 0.34
CA SER A 6 8.86 -10.77 1.52
C SER A 6 8.56 -11.49 2.84
N LYS A 7 7.68 -12.50 2.84
CA LYS A 7 7.29 -13.21 4.06
C LYS A 7 8.51 -13.81 4.78
N GLY A 8 8.68 -13.48 6.05
CA GLY A 8 9.82 -13.92 6.87
C GLY A 8 11.09 -13.06 6.71
N LEU A 9 11.04 -11.99 5.91
CA LEU A 9 12.11 -11.00 5.81
C LEU A 9 11.71 -9.72 6.53
N GLU A 10 12.70 -8.98 7.01
CA GLU A 10 12.49 -7.68 7.65
C GLU A 10 13.59 -6.71 7.22
N TYR A 11 13.24 -5.45 7.05
CA TYR A 11 14.16 -4.41 6.61
C TYR A 11 13.99 -3.15 7.46
N LYS A 12 15.07 -2.37 7.59
CA LYS A 12 15.04 -1.09 8.31
C LYS A 12 13.96 -0.17 7.76
N THR A 13 13.91 -0.06 6.43
CA THR A 13 12.95 0.78 5.71
C THR A 13 12.25 -0.06 4.65
N ILE A 14 10.93 0.08 4.58
CA ILE A 14 10.10 -0.49 3.53
C ILE A 14 9.46 0.65 2.75
N ILE A 15 9.45 0.51 1.42
CA ILE A 15 8.69 1.38 0.53
C ILE A 15 7.70 0.48 -0.21
N PHE A 16 6.42 0.62 0.14
CA PHE A 16 5.31 -0.02 -0.54
C PHE A 16 4.94 0.81 -1.76
N LEU A 17 5.30 0.31 -2.94
CA LEU A 17 5.06 1.02 -4.19
C LEU A 17 3.67 0.76 -4.73
N GLY A 18 2.85 1.81 -4.84
CA GLY A 18 1.53 1.74 -5.48
C GLY A 18 0.48 1.01 -4.65
N LEU A 19 0.09 1.61 -3.52
CA LEU A 19 -1.09 1.21 -2.76
C LEU A 19 -2.35 1.62 -3.53
N GLU A 20 -2.75 0.83 -4.52
CA GLU A 20 -3.77 1.17 -5.51
C GLU A 20 -4.75 0.00 -5.69
N ASP A 21 -5.98 0.29 -6.10
CA ASP A 21 -7.02 -0.72 -6.36
C ASP A 21 -6.53 -1.82 -7.31
N ALA A 22 -5.75 -1.46 -8.33
CA ALA A 22 -5.21 -2.43 -9.29
C ALA A 22 -4.22 -3.42 -8.67
N ALA A 23 -3.52 -3.05 -7.59
CA ALA A 23 -2.60 -3.93 -6.87
C ALA A 23 -3.33 -4.98 -6.03
N PHE A 24 -4.59 -4.70 -5.65
CA PHE A 24 -5.47 -5.53 -4.85
C PHE A 24 -6.82 -5.74 -5.57
N PHE A 25 -6.76 -6.04 -6.87
CA PHE A 25 -7.95 -6.08 -7.72
C PHE A 25 -8.99 -7.15 -7.34
N ARG A 26 -8.62 -8.11 -6.48
CA ARG A 26 -9.51 -9.15 -5.95
C ARG A 26 -10.03 -8.83 -4.54
N PHE A 27 -9.72 -7.68 -3.96
CA PHE A 27 -10.04 -7.35 -2.57
C PHE A 27 -11.53 -7.49 -2.21
N THR A 28 -12.42 -7.28 -3.19
CA THR A 28 -13.86 -7.52 -3.02
C THR A 28 -14.19 -9.00 -2.80
N ASP A 29 -13.48 -9.91 -3.47
CA ASP A 29 -13.72 -11.36 -3.42
C ASP A 29 -12.88 -12.08 -2.35
N GLN A 30 -11.70 -11.55 -1.99
CA GLN A 30 -10.74 -12.17 -1.07
C GLN A 30 -10.25 -11.21 0.03
N ARG A 31 -11.19 -10.46 0.63
CA ARG A 31 -10.89 -9.38 1.59
C ARG A 31 -9.99 -9.81 2.74
N GLU A 32 -10.22 -10.99 3.31
CA GLU A 32 -9.40 -11.52 4.42
C GLU A 32 -7.96 -11.79 4.00
N GLU A 33 -7.75 -12.43 2.85
CA GLU A 33 -6.42 -12.77 2.34
C GLU A 33 -5.62 -11.51 2.02
N ASP A 34 -6.24 -10.55 1.34
CA ASP A 34 -5.60 -9.29 0.98
C ASP A 34 -5.33 -8.41 2.21
N THR A 35 -6.20 -8.43 3.22
CA THR A 35 -5.95 -7.77 4.51
C THR A 35 -4.77 -8.42 5.23
N ALA A 36 -4.67 -9.75 5.21
CA ALA A 36 -3.50 -10.45 5.74
C ALA A 36 -2.23 -10.10 4.96
N ALA A 37 -2.30 -9.98 3.63
CA ALA A 37 -1.18 -9.53 2.81
C ALA A 37 -0.76 -8.09 3.16
N PHE A 38 -1.71 -7.18 3.36
CA PHE A 38 -1.43 -5.82 3.80
C PHE A 38 -0.71 -5.81 5.17
N PHE A 39 -1.17 -6.63 6.13
CA PHE A 39 -0.49 -6.81 7.42
C PHE A 39 0.92 -7.42 7.27
N VAL A 40 1.08 -8.38 6.37
CA VAL A 40 2.39 -8.95 6.03
C VAL A 40 3.33 -7.85 5.52
N ALA A 41 2.84 -6.89 4.75
CA ALA A 41 3.65 -5.77 4.26
C ALA A 41 4.03 -4.78 5.37
N LEU A 42 3.07 -4.42 6.24
CA LEU A 42 3.29 -3.58 7.43
C LEU A 42 4.41 -4.19 8.30
N SER A 43 4.32 -5.49 8.58
CA SER A 43 5.25 -6.23 9.44
C SER A 43 6.64 -6.50 8.81
N ARG A 44 6.96 -5.94 7.64
CA ARG A 44 8.33 -6.00 7.08
C ARG A 44 9.20 -4.83 7.52
N ALA A 45 8.61 -3.73 8.00
CA ALA A 45 9.34 -2.54 8.39
C ALA A 45 9.77 -2.62 9.86
N LYS A 46 11.06 -2.42 10.12
CA LYS A 46 11.60 -2.31 11.49
C LYS A 46 11.52 -0.90 12.05
N ASN A 47 11.69 0.11 11.19
CA ASN A 47 11.77 1.50 11.62
C ASN A 47 10.83 2.41 10.84
N THR A 48 10.84 2.34 9.51
CA THR A 48 10.10 3.30 8.68
C THR A 48 9.37 2.58 7.57
N LEU A 49 8.13 2.96 7.35
CA LEU A 49 7.30 2.44 6.27
C LEU A 49 6.72 3.59 5.46
N HIS A 50 6.95 3.54 4.15
CA HIS A 50 6.39 4.48 3.20
C HIS A 50 5.37 3.77 2.32
N PHE A 51 4.15 4.30 2.20
CA PHE A 51 3.25 3.91 1.11
C PHE A 51 3.23 4.98 0.03
N THR A 52 3.26 4.55 -1.23
CA THR A 52 3.14 5.44 -2.37
C THR A 52 1.87 5.17 -3.17
N PHE A 53 1.31 6.22 -3.78
CA PHE A 53 0.19 6.10 -4.73
C PHE A 53 0.46 6.99 -5.94
N SER A 54 0.28 6.47 -7.16
CA SER A 54 0.31 7.27 -8.38
C SER A 54 -1.07 7.27 -9.04
N LYS A 55 -1.61 8.45 -9.37
CA LYS A 55 -2.91 8.55 -10.06
C LYS A 55 -2.84 8.00 -11.49
N VAL A 56 -1.69 8.14 -12.15
CA VAL A 56 -1.48 7.75 -13.55
C VAL A 56 -0.19 6.95 -13.67
N ARG A 57 -0.27 5.79 -14.32
CA ARG A 57 0.87 4.97 -14.72
C ARG A 57 0.95 4.94 -16.25
N PRO A 58 1.96 5.59 -16.87
CA PRO A 58 2.05 5.66 -18.34
C PRO A 58 2.27 4.29 -18.99
N PHE A 59 2.77 3.31 -18.22
CA PHE A 59 3.02 1.96 -18.68
C PHE A 59 2.32 0.96 -17.75
N GLY A 60 1.61 -0.02 -18.32
CA GLY A 60 0.94 -1.09 -17.60
C GLY A 60 -0.49 -1.34 -18.07
N ARG A 61 -1.12 -2.41 -17.53
CA ARG A 61 -2.49 -2.80 -17.87
C ARG A 61 -3.54 -1.78 -17.38
N PHE A 62 -3.22 -1.05 -16.32
CA PHE A 62 -4.09 -0.07 -15.68
C PHE A 62 -3.38 1.28 -15.70
N SER A 63 -3.80 2.17 -16.62
CA SER A 63 -3.18 3.48 -16.78
C SER A 63 -3.65 4.48 -15.72
N ASN A 64 -4.94 4.46 -15.39
CA ASN A 64 -5.51 5.27 -14.33
C ASN A 64 -5.73 4.42 -13.08
N GLN A 65 -5.30 4.94 -11.94
CA GLN A 65 -5.38 4.25 -10.65
C GLN A 65 -6.43 4.90 -9.75
N ASP A 66 -7.02 4.10 -8.89
CA ASP A 66 -7.98 4.54 -7.88
C ASP A 66 -7.69 3.83 -6.55
N ARG A 67 -8.38 4.23 -5.49
CA ARG A 67 -8.24 3.70 -4.12
C ARG A 67 -9.59 3.44 -3.45
N LYS A 68 -10.62 3.18 -4.26
CA LYS A 68 -12.00 3.00 -3.82
C LYS A 68 -12.23 1.59 -3.29
N ILE A 69 -11.68 0.59 -3.98
CA ILE A 69 -11.83 -0.81 -3.60
C ILE A 69 -11.09 -1.06 -2.27
N ILE A 70 -9.87 -0.54 -2.14
CA ILE A 70 -9.05 -0.68 -0.93
C ILE A 70 -9.19 0.49 0.06
N ALA A 71 -10.33 1.19 0.07
CA ALA A 71 -10.56 2.32 0.96
C ALA A 71 -10.34 1.97 2.44
N ASP A 72 -10.65 0.74 2.85
CA ASP A 72 -10.42 0.23 4.20
C ASP A 72 -8.97 0.35 4.65
N PHE A 73 -8.00 0.11 3.76
CA PHE A 73 -6.58 0.24 4.12
C PHE A 73 -6.22 1.69 4.43
N TYR A 74 -6.74 2.62 3.62
CA TYR A 74 -6.56 4.05 3.85
C TYR A 74 -7.26 4.52 5.12
N GLN A 75 -8.45 3.99 5.40
CA GLN A 75 -9.20 4.32 6.62
C GLN A 75 -8.46 3.80 7.85
N ALA A 76 -7.97 2.55 7.83
CA ALA A 76 -7.17 1.99 8.93
C ALA A 76 -5.88 2.78 9.17
N LEU A 77 -5.19 3.20 8.10
CA LEU A 77 -4.01 4.05 8.21
C LEU A 77 -4.35 5.43 8.79
N HIS A 78 -5.43 6.05 8.34
CA HIS A 78 -5.92 7.33 8.86
C HIS A 78 -6.27 7.24 10.35
N ASP A 79 -7.06 6.23 10.72
CA ASP A 79 -7.58 6.05 12.08
C ASP A 79 -6.48 5.64 13.08
N SER A 80 -5.36 5.13 12.58
CA SER A 80 -4.19 4.84 13.41
C SER A 80 -3.58 6.09 14.07
N GLY A 81 -3.76 7.27 13.47
CA GLY A 81 -3.20 8.53 13.96
C GLY A 81 -1.66 8.62 13.89
N VAL A 82 -0.97 7.62 13.35
CA VAL A 82 0.51 7.57 13.26
C VAL A 82 1.04 7.84 11.84
N VAL A 83 0.15 8.22 10.93
CA VAL A 83 0.43 8.36 9.50
C VAL A 83 0.48 9.84 9.13
N GLU A 84 1.62 10.29 8.62
CA GLU A 84 1.71 11.59 7.94
C GLU A 84 1.37 11.43 6.45
N SER A 85 0.38 12.19 5.98
CA SER A 85 0.08 12.27 4.54
C SER A 85 0.81 13.44 3.89
N LYS A 86 1.66 13.14 2.90
CA LYS A 86 2.36 14.17 2.10
C LYS A 86 1.90 14.09 0.66
N ASN A 87 1.34 15.19 0.16
CA ASN A 87 0.98 15.35 -1.24
C ASN A 87 2.20 15.86 -2.00
N HIS A 88 3.01 14.95 -2.55
CA HIS A 88 3.90 15.31 -3.65
C HIS A 88 3.09 15.21 -4.94
N ALA A 89 3.28 16.15 -5.87
CA ALA A 89 2.46 16.33 -7.08
C ALA A 89 2.30 15.08 -7.97
N THR A 90 3.02 13.98 -7.68
CA THR A 90 2.97 12.70 -8.37
C THR A 90 2.95 11.46 -7.46
N SER A 91 3.07 11.61 -6.13
CA SER A 91 3.10 10.50 -5.18
C SER A 91 2.58 10.93 -3.80
N LEU A 92 1.53 10.29 -3.28
CA LEU A 92 1.20 10.37 -1.85
C LEU A 92 2.22 9.54 -1.09
N GLU A 93 3.06 10.15 -0.26
CA GLU A 93 3.88 9.42 0.72
C GLU A 93 3.13 9.38 2.05
N VAL A 94 2.78 8.17 2.49
CA VAL A 94 2.31 7.87 3.85
C VAL A 94 3.54 7.49 4.64
N ILE A 95 4.02 8.39 5.51
CA ILE A 95 5.19 8.12 6.36
C ILE A 95 4.67 7.68 7.73
N MET A 96 5.04 6.46 8.13
CA MET A 96 5.00 6.00 9.52
C MET A 96 6.35 6.24 10.19
#